data_AF-A0A3N2QYK6-F1
#
_entry.id   AF-A0A3N2QYK6-F1
#
_cell.length_a   1.000
_cell.length_b   1.000
_cell.length_c   1.000
_cell.angle_alpha   90.00
_cell.angle_beta   90.00
_cell.angle_gamma   90.00
#
_symmetry.space_group_name_H-M   'P 1'
#
loop_
_entity.id
_entity.type
_entity.pdbx_description
1 polymer ?
#
loop_
_entity_poly.entity_id
_entity_poly.type
_entity_poly.pdbx_seq_one_letter_code
_entity_poly.pdbx_strand_id
1 'polypeptide(L)' 'MTGGAVVLGVAVLLAVTGLSRILRRLVFGFAGAAAVLLVIHAQQAPGEAMAGLGALMAGLMAMKPVRRLAMAAGIGG' A
#
# COMPACT_ATOMS: atom_id res chain seq x y z
N MET A 1 33.96 11.96 -10.90
CA MET A 1 32.61 12.57 -10.85
C MET A 1 31.47 11.54 -10.72
N THR A 2 31.71 10.23 -10.91
CA THR A 2 30.68 9.18 -10.85
C THR A 2 30.35 8.68 -9.43
N GLY A 3 31.32 8.64 -8.52
CA GLY A 3 31.12 8.11 -7.16
C GLY A 3 30.10 8.87 -6.32
N GLY A 4 30.06 10.20 -6.41
CA GLY A 4 29.09 11.03 -5.68
C GLY A 4 27.63 10.78 -6.11
N ALA A 5 27.40 10.59 -7.42
CA ALA A 5 26.07 10.30 -7.95
C ALA A 5 25.55 8.92 -7.51
N VAL A 6 26.44 7.92 -7.42
CA VAL A 6 26.09 6.59 -6.92
C VAL A 6 25.70 6.64 -5.44
N VAL A 7 26.49 7.34 -4.60
CA VAL A 7 26.18 7.50 -3.17
C VAL A 7 24.84 8.20 -2.96
N LEU A 8 24.58 9.27 -3.72
CA LEU A 8 23.32 10.02 -3.63
C LEU A 8 22.13 9.17 -4.11
N GLY A 9 22.30 8.39 -5.18
CA GLY A 9 21.30 7.44 -5.66
C GLY A 9 20.95 6.37 -4.63
N VAL A 10 21.95 5.77 -3.98
CA VAL A 10 21.73 4.80 -2.90
C VAL A 10 21.01 5.42 -1.70
N ALA A 11 21.41 6.63 -1.30
CA ALA A 11 20.76 7.34 -0.20
C ALA A 11 19.26 7.61 -0.49
N VAL A 12 18.94 8.01 -1.72
CA VAL A 12 17.55 8.22 -2.16
C VAL A 12 16.77 6.91 -2.15
N LEU A 13 17.34 5.81 -2.65
CA LEU A 13 16.68 4.49 -2.63
C LEU A 13 16.39 4.03 -1.20
N LEU A 14 17.33 4.21 -0.27
CA LEU A 14 17.13 3.89 1.15
C LEU A 14 16.04 4.76 1.80
N ALA A 15 15.99 6.05 1.47
CA ALA A 15 14.95 6.94 1.95
C ALA A 15 13.57 6.55 1.41
N VAL A 16 13.45 6.26 0.11
CA VAL A 16 12.20 5.86 -0.55
C VAL A 16 11.72 4.51 -0.03
N THR A 17 12.60 3.55 0.21
CA THR A 17 12.24 2.24 0.79
C THR A 17 11.78 2.37 2.23
N GLY A 18 12.45 3.21 3.04
CA GLY A 18 12.03 3.54 4.40
C GLY A 18 10.64 4.18 4.44
N LEU A 19 10.43 5.22 3.63
CA LEU A 19 9.15 5.92 3.51
C LEU A 19 8.03 4.99 3.03
N SER A 20 8.31 4.15 2.02
CA SER A 20 7.37 3.16 1.51
C SER A 20 6.92 2.17 2.59
N ARG A 21 7.80 1.82 3.53
CA ARG A 21 7.48 0.91 4.63
C ARG A 21 6.53 1.55 5.64
N ILE A 22 6.73 2.83 5.94
CA ILE A 22 5.86 3.63 6.81
C ILE A 22 4.49 3.81 6.16
N LEU A 23 4.46 4.23 4.89
CA LEU A 23 3.22 4.40 4.13
C LEU A 23 2.40 3.11 4.08
N ARG A 24 3.04 1.96 3.84
CA ARG A 24 2.35 0.66 3.89
C ARG A 24 1.69 0.41 5.25
N ARG A 25 2.39 0.67 6.36
CA ARG A 25 1.82 0.51 7.71
C ARG A 25 0.62 1.42 7.92
N LEU A 26 0.71 2.68 7.50
CA LEU A 26 -0.40 3.64 7.61
C LEU A 26 -1.60 3.20 6.77
N VAL A 27 -1.38 2.74 5.54
CA VAL A 27 -2.45 2.24 4.67
C VAL A 27 -3.15 1.02 5.27
N PHE A 28 -2.40 0.07 5.86
CA PHE A 28 -3.01 -1.07 6.55
C PHE A 28 -3.77 -0.65 7.82
N GLY A 29 -3.24 0.30 8.60
CA GLY A 29 -3.94 0.86 9.76
C GLY A 29 -5.23 1.56 9.37
N PHE A 30 -5.19 2.39 8.32
CA PHE A 30 -6.36 3.05 7.75
C PHE A 30 -7.37 2.03 7.21
N ALA A 31 -6.92 1.03 6.45
CA ALA A 31 -7.78 -0.02 5.92
C ALA A 31 -8.49 -0.78 7.04
N GLY A 32 -7.81 -1.08 8.14
CA GLY A 32 -8.41 -1.67 9.33
C GLY A 32 -9.48 -0.77 9.96
N ALA A 33 -9.17 0.51 10.17
CA ALA A 33 -10.12 1.48 10.73
C ALA A 33 -11.35 1.67 9.81
N ALA A 34 -11.14 1.76 8.50
CA ALA A 34 -12.20 1.88 7.51
C ALA A 34 -13.08 0.62 7.46
N ALA A 35 -12.49 -0.57 7.57
CA ALA A 35 -13.24 -1.82 7.66
C ALA A 35 -14.12 -1.85 8.91
N VAL A 36 -13.58 -1.46 10.08
CA VAL A 36 -14.35 -1.37 11.33
C VAL A 36 -15.51 -0.38 11.18
N LEU A 37 -15.25 0.80 10.63
CA LEU A 37 -16.27 1.82 10.41
C LEU A 37 -17.38 1.32 9.46
N LEU A 38 -17.02 0.66 8.36
CA LEU A 38 -17.98 0.10 7.41
C LEU A 38 -18.80 -1.05 8.02
N VAL A 39 -18.20 -1.87 8.88
CA VAL A 39 -18.94 -2.92 9.60
C VAL A 39 -19.98 -2.32 10.55
N ILE A 40 -19.63 -1.23 11.26
CA ILE A 40 -20.58 -0.49 12.09
C ILE A 40 -21.68 0.13 11.22
N HIS A 41 -21.30 0.72 10.08
CA HIS A 41 -22.24 1.36 9.15
C HIS A 41 -23.16 0.37 8.42
N ALA A 42 -22.77 -0.91 8.32
CA ALA A 42 -23.61 -1.95 7.73
C ALA A 42 -24.94 -2.14 8.46
N GLN A 43 -25.05 -1.70 9.72
CA GLN A 43 -26.30 -1.69 10.48
C GLN A 43 -27.31 -0.65 9.95
N GLN A 44 -26.85 0.38 9.25
CA GLN A 44 -27.67 1.48 8.72
C GLN A 44 -27.92 1.31 7.22
N ALA A 45 -26.88 0.96 6.45
CA ALA A 45 -26.93 0.81 5.01
C ALA A 45 -26.04 -0.37 4.55
N PRO A 46 -26.56 -1.61 4.56
CA PRO A 46 -25.74 -2.80 4.30
C PRO A 46 -25.19 -2.86 2.86
N GLY A 47 -25.94 -2.36 1.87
CA GLY A 47 -25.50 -2.37 0.47
C GLY A 47 -24.28 -1.48 0.21
N GLU A 48 -24.30 -0.25 0.73
CA GLU A 48 -23.20 0.70 0.60
C GLU A 48 -21.98 0.24 1.40
N ALA A 49 -22.20 -0.32 2.59
CA ALA A 49 -21.13 -0.88 3.41
C ALA A 49 -20.43 -2.07 2.71
N MET A 50 -21.19 -2.98 2.09
CA MET A 50 -20.62 -4.10 1.34
C MET A 50 -19.87 -3.64 0.09
N ALA A 51 -20.37 -2.64 -0.63
CA ALA A 51 -19.67 -2.05 -1.76
C ALA A 51 -18.33 -1.40 -1.33
N GLY A 52 -18.33 -0.67 -0.21
CA GLY A 52 -17.14 -0.08 0.40
C GLY A 52 -16.12 -1.14 0.84
N LEU A 53 -16.58 -2.20 1.52
CA LEU A 53 -15.71 -3.33 1.92
C LEU A 53 -15.14 -4.06 0.70
N GLY A 54 -15.97 -4.27 -0.33
CA GLY A 54 -15.56 -4.88 -1.59
C GLY A 54 -14.46 -4.08 -2.28
N ALA A 55 -14.61 -2.76 -2.38
CA ALA A 55 -13.59 -1.87 -2.94
C ALA A 55 -12.29 -1.89 -2.11
N LEU A 56 -12.40 -1.91 -0.78
CA LEU A 56 -11.26 -1.96 0.13
C LEU A 56 -10.49 -3.28 -0.01
N MET A 57 -11.21 -4.42 -0.06
CA MET A 57 -10.62 -5.74 -0.29
C MET A 57 -10.00 -5.86 -1.69
N ALA A 58 -10.66 -5.33 -2.73
CA ALA A 58 -10.12 -5.31 -4.09
C ALA A 58 -8.79 -4.51 -4.15
N GLY A 59 -8.73 -3.35 -3.50
CA GLY A 59 -7.51 -2.55 -3.40
C GLY A 59 -6.38 -3.27 -2.67
N LEU A 60 -6.69 -3.95 -1.57
CA LEU A 60 -5.70 -4.75 -0.82
C LEU A 60 -5.21 -5.97 -1.62
N MET A 61 -6.10 -6.69 -2.29
CA MET A 61 -5.73 -7.83 -3.12
C MET A 61 -4.89 -7.40 -4.33
N ALA A 62 -5.15 -6.22 -4.92
CA ALA A 62 -4.38 -5.66 -6.03
C ALA A 62 -2.94 -5.28 -5.66
N MET A 63 -2.63 -5.03 -4.38
CA MET A 63 -1.24 -4.77 -3.96
C MET A 63 -0.30 -5.96 -4.16
N LYS A 64 -0.80 -7.19 -4.04
CA LYS A 64 -0.01 -8.43 -4.15
C LYS A 64 0.50 -8.70 -5.58
N PRO A 65 -0.34 -8.63 -6.64
CA PRO A 65 0.13 -8.75 -8.02
C PRO A 65 0.98 -7.55 -8.45
N VAL A 66 0.67 -6.32 -8.03
CA VAL A 66 1.51 -5.15 -8.33
C VAL A 66 2.93 -5.34 -7.77
N ARG A 67 3.06 -5.86 -6.54
CA ARG A 67 4.36 -6.21 -5.96
C ARG A 67 5.05 -7.35 -6.71
N ARG A 68 4.31 -8.36 -7.19
CA ARG A 68 4.87 -9.44 -8.01
C ARG A 68 5.35 -8.94 -9.37
N LEU A 69 4.62 -8.04 -10.02
CA LEU A 69 5.00 -7.43 -11.29
C LEU A 69 6.24 -6.54 -11.12
N ALA A 70 6.31 -5.74 -10.06
CA ALA A 70 7.49 -4.94 -9.76
C ALA A 70 8.76 -5.80 -9.51
N MET A 71 8.59 -6.94 -8.83
CA MET A 71 9.67 -7.92 -8.60
C MET A 71 10.05 -8.65 -9.90
N ALA A 72 9.07 -9.06 -10.72
CA ALA A 72 9.29 -9.69 -12.01
C ALA A 72 9.94 -8.75 -13.03
N ALA A 73 9.67 -7.45 -12.93
CA ALA A 73 10.29 -6.41 -13.75
C ALA A 73 11.72 -6.04 -13.31
N GLY A 74 12.28 -6.68 -12.27
CA GLY A 74 13.64 -6.42 -11.79
C GLY A 74 13.81 -5.10 -11.02
N ILE A 75 12.73 -4.41 -10.66
CA ILE A 75 12.74 -3.12 -9.92
C ILE A 75 12.82 -3.36 -8.39
N GLY A 76 12.81 -4.62 -7.95
CA GLY A 76 12.74 -5.02 -6.54
C GLY A 76 14.01 -5.65 -5.94
N GLY A 77 15.19 -5.39 -6.52
CA GLY A 77 16.50 -5.82 -5.99
C GLY A 77 17.07 -4.84 -4.97
#